data_AF-A0AAJ4ZQV7-F1
#
_entry.id   AF-A0AAJ4ZQV7-F1
#
_cell.length_a   1.000
_cell.length_b   1.000
_cell.length_c   1.000
_cell.angle_alpha   90.00
_cell.angle_beta   90.00
_cell.angle_gamma   90.00
#
_symmetry.space_group_name_H-M   'P 1'
#
loop_
_entity.id
_entity.type
_entity.pdbx_description
1 polymer ?
#
loop_
_entity_poly.entity_id
_entity_poly.type
_entity_poly.pdbx_seq_one_letter_code
_entity_poly.pdbx_strand_id
1 'polypeptide(L)'
;MLTLSGPLTHREAPRVLREGEAQLGRAREAGMAALRIDCAGLSQVDSSAVAVLLSWQRTARAHGIALDIAGAPEALSNLATLYGVESLLAMAPAAATHPHVRH
;
A
#
# COMPACT_ATOMS: atom_id res chain seq x y z
N MET A 1 9.52 -8.83 4.50
CA MET A 1 9.14 -8.18 3.22
C MET A 1 8.01 -9.00 2.62
N LEU A 2 6.94 -8.35 2.15
CA LEU A 2 5.80 -9.00 1.49
C LEU A 2 5.90 -8.69 -0.01
N THR A 3 5.90 -9.70 -0.88
CA THR A 3 5.97 -9.49 -2.33
C THR A 3 4.62 -9.82 -2.95
N LEU A 4 4.07 -8.90 -3.73
CA LEU A 4 2.83 -9.06 -4.47
C LEU A 4 3.14 -9.28 -5.95
N SER A 5 2.69 -10.42 -6.46
CA SER A 5 2.89 -10.82 -7.84
C SER A 5 1.58 -11.30 -8.46
N GLY A 6 1.34 -10.93 -9.72
CA GLY A 6 0.14 -11.27 -10.46
C GLY A 6 -0.96 -10.18 -10.42
N PRO A 7 -2.21 -10.53 -10.77
CA PRO A 7 -3.30 -9.57 -10.78
C PRO A 7 -3.85 -9.30 -9.37
N LEU A 8 -3.84 -8.04 -8.95
CA LEU A 8 -4.50 -7.56 -7.73
C LEU A 8 -5.78 -6.82 -8.11
N THR A 9 -6.84 -7.59 -8.36
CA THR A 9 -8.18 -7.08 -8.66
C THR A 9 -9.14 -7.43 -7.54
N HIS A 10 -10.40 -6.99 -7.64
CA HIS A 10 -11.47 -7.31 -6.68
C HIS A 10 -11.54 -8.79 -6.28
N ARG A 11 -11.23 -9.71 -7.19
CA ARG A 11 -11.25 -11.16 -6.94
C ARG A 11 -10.18 -11.60 -5.93
N GLU A 12 -8.97 -11.07 -6.05
CA GLU A 12 -7.83 -11.44 -5.21
C GLU A 12 -7.70 -10.53 -3.98
N ALA A 13 -8.29 -9.34 -4.02
CA ALA A 13 -8.23 -8.35 -2.95
C ALA A 13 -8.55 -8.91 -1.54
N PRO A 14 -9.61 -9.72 -1.32
CA PRO A 14 -9.91 -10.27 0.01
C PRO A 14 -8.85 -11.26 0.49
N ARG A 15 -8.27 -12.03 -0.43
CA ARG A 15 -7.23 -13.01 -0.11
C ARG A 15 -5.94 -12.29 0.28
N VAL A 16 -5.53 -11.34 -0.56
CA VAL A 16 -4.33 -10.52 -0.33
C VAL A 16 -4.49 -9.74 0.97
N LEU A 17 -5.63 -9.07 1.20
CA LEU A 17 -5.90 -8.34 2.44
C LEU A 17 -5.62 -9.16 3.70
N ARG A 18 -6.20 -10.36 3.80
CA ARG A 18 -5.99 -11.26 4.95
C ARG A 18 -4.53 -11.68 5.11
N GLU A 19 -3.83 -11.91 3.99
CA GLU A 19 -2.42 -12.28 3.99
C GLU A 19 -1.54 -11.17 4.56
N GLY A 20 -1.76 -9.92 4.16
CA GLY A 20 -1.01 -8.79 4.72
C GLY A 20 -1.37 -8.47 6.17
N GLU A 21 -2.63 -8.65 6.59
CA GLU A 21 -3.03 -8.53 7.99
C GLU A 21 -2.35 -9.58 8.88
N ALA A 22 -2.30 -10.84 8.43
CA ALA A 22 -1.57 -11.89 9.12
C ALA A 22 -0.07 -11.55 9.20
N GLN A 23 0.49 -10.94 8.15
CA GLN A 23 1.89 -10.55 8.13
C GLN A 23 2.20 -9.35 9.04
N LEU A 24 1.28 -8.39 9.15
CA LEU A 24 1.35 -7.30 10.11
C LEU A 24 1.25 -7.80 11.56
N GLY A 25 0.36 -8.78 11.82
CA GLY A 25 0.27 -9.45 13.11
C GLY A 25 1.59 -10.11 13.50
N ARG A 26 2.18 -10.89 12.60
CA ARG A 26 3.50 -11.51 12.80
C ARG A 26 4.61 -10.48 13.00
N ALA A 27 4.62 -9.42 12.20
CA ALA A 27 5.60 -8.34 12.31
C ALA A 27 5.52 -7.66 13.69
N ARG A 28 4.31 -7.43 14.20
CA ARG A 28 4.08 -6.90 15.55
C ARG A 28 4.62 -7.85 16.62
N GLU A 29 4.28 -9.12 16.55
CA GLU A 29 4.75 -10.13 17.52
C GLU A 29 6.28 -10.25 17.52
N ALA A 30 6.90 -10.10 16.35
CA ALA A 30 8.35 -10.06 16.19
C ALA A 30 8.99 -8.71 16.58
N GLY A 31 8.22 -7.70 17.00
CA GLY A 31 8.72 -6.38 17.36
C GLY A 31 9.27 -5.57 16.18
N MET A 32 8.81 -5.84 14.96
CA MET A 32 9.23 -5.10 13.77
C MET A 32 8.62 -3.71 13.74
N ALA A 33 9.46 -2.69 13.56
CA ALA A 33 9.01 -1.30 13.41
C ALA A 33 8.56 -0.95 11.98
N ALA A 34 8.91 -1.76 10.98
CA ALA A 34 8.57 -1.50 9.58
C ALA A 34 8.35 -2.78 8.76
N LEU A 35 7.43 -2.72 7.80
CA LEU A 35 7.15 -3.77 6.83
C LEU A 35 7.17 -3.19 5.42
N ARG A 36 8.12 -3.68 4.60
CA ARG A 36 8.19 -3.36 3.17
C ARG A 36 7.31 -4.31 2.35
N ILE A 37 6.53 -3.74 1.44
CA ILE A 37 5.67 -4.41 0.47
C ILE A 37 6.20 -4.10 -0.93
N ASP A 38 6.59 -5.14 -1.65
CA ASP A 38 7.03 -5.03 -3.04
C ASP A 38 5.84 -5.31 -3.97
N CYS A 39 5.48 -4.32 -4.78
CA CYS A 39 4.39 -4.36 -5.74
C CYS A 39 4.88 -4.50 -7.20
N ALA A 40 6.19 -4.71 -7.44
CA ALA A 40 6.75 -4.70 -8.78
C ALA A 40 6.27 -5.88 -9.64
N GLY A 41 5.85 -6.97 -8.99
CA GLY A 41 5.29 -8.16 -9.66
C GLY A 41 3.82 -8.01 -10.06
N LEU A 42 3.16 -6.90 -9.75
CA LEU A 42 1.74 -6.69 -10.06
C LEU A 42 1.54 -6.45 -11.55
N SER A 43 0.77 -7.33 -12.20
CA SER A 43 0.49 -7.23 -13.65
C SER A 43 -0.80 -6.47 -13.95
N GLN A 44 -1.78 -6.50 -13.05
CA GLN A 44 -3.06 -5.80 -13.18
C GLN A 44 -3.52 -5.31 -11.82
N VAL A 45 -4.02 -4.07 -11.75
CA VAL A 45 -4.50 -3.44 -10.52
C VAL A 45 -5.80 -2.67 -10.80
N ASP A 46 -6.71 -2.65 -9.84
CA ASP A 46 -7.97 -1.87 -9.90
C ASP A 46 -8.18 -1.05 -8.61
N SER A 47 -9.35 -0.45 -8.44
CA SER A 47 -9.72 0.29 -7.22
C SER A 47 -9.66 -0.55 -5.94
N SER A 48 -9.80 -1.87 -6.04
CA SER A 48 -9.69 -2.78 -4.91
C SER A 48 -8.24 -2.89 -4.43
N ALA A 49 -7.25 -2.81 -5.32
CA ALA A 49 -5.83 -2.78 -4.94
C ALA A 49 -5.54 -1.60 -4.00
N VAL A 50 -6.07 -0.42 -4.34
CA VAL A 50 -5.93 0.80 -3.52
C VAL A 50 -6.58 0.60 -2.15
N ALA A 51 -7.80 0.03 -2.10
CA ALA A 51 -8.50 -0.24 -0.85
C ALA A 51 -7.73 -1.21 0.06
N VAL A 52 -7.12 -2.26 -0.50
CA VAL A 52 -6.29 -3.22 0.24
C VAL A 52 -5.08 -2.54 0.87
N LEU A 53 -4.34 -1.73 0.09
CA LEU A 53 -3.16 -1.03 0.59
C LEU A 53 -3.53 -0.01 1.68
N LEU A 54 -4.65 0.71 1.55
CA LEU A 54 -5.14 1.60 2.60
C LEU A 54 -5.51 0.85 3.89
N SER A 55 -6.17 -0.30 3.75
CA SER A 55 -6.55 -1.12 4.91
C SER A 55 -5.31 -1.57 5.68
N TRP A 56 -4.31 -2.10 4.97
CA TRP A 56 -3.03 -2.47 5.59
C TRP A 56 -2.32 -1.30 6.23
N GLN A 57 -2.31 -0.14 5.58
CA GLN A 57 -1.69 1.03 6.17
C GLN A 57 -2.38 1.45 7.48
N ARG A 58 -3.72 1.40 7.53
CA ARG A 58 -4.47 1.68 8.74
C ARG A 58 -4.12 0.68 9.85
N THR A 59 -4.08 -0.61 9.53
CA THR A 59 -3.72 -1.68 10.47
C THR A 59 -2.27 -1.56 10.94
N ALA A 60 -1.33 -1.29 10.04
CA ALA A 60 0.07 -1.07 10.36
C ALA A 60 0.26 0.13 11.31
N ARG A 61 -0.39 1.27 11.01
CA ARG A 61 -0.40 2.46 11.89
C ARG A 61 -0.98 2.14 13.26
N ALA A 62 -2.08 1.39 13.33
CA ALA A 62 -2.68 0.96 14.59
C ALA A 62 -1.75 0.04 15.41
N HIS A 63 -0.83 -0.65 14.75
CA HIS A 63 0.20 -1.48 15.37
C HIS A 63 1.55 -0.76 15.56
N GLY A 64 1.67 0.51 15.17
CA GLY A 64 2.94 1.25 15.24
C GLY A 64 4.00 0.78 14.23
N ILE A 65 3.59 0.08 13.17
CA ILE A 65 4.47 -0.44 12.12
C ILE A 65 4.41 0.50 10.91
N ALA A 66 5.58 0.95 10.44
CA ALA A 66 5.69 1.70 9.21
C ALA A 66 5.53 0.79 7.99
N LEU A 67 4.56 1.09 7.11
CA LEU A 67 4.36 0.36 5.86
C LEU A 67 5.10 1.10 4.73
N ASP A 68 6.03 0.42 4.06
CA ASP A 68 6.81 0.95 2.93
C ASP A 68 6.39 0.22 1.66
N ILE A 69 5.81 0.94 0.71
CA ILE A 69 5.36 0.37 -0.57
C ILE A 69 6.42 0.65 -1.62
N ALA A 70 7.08 -0.39 -2.10
CA ALA A 70 8.12 -0.34 -3.11
C ALA A 70 7.64 -0.94 -4.44
N GLY A 71 8.15 -0.43 -5.55
CA GLY A 71 7.84 -0.99 -6.88
C GLY A 71 6.38 -0.86 -7.30
N ALA A 72 5.65 0.14 -6.81
CA ALA A 72 4.27 0.38 -7.23
C ALA A 72 4.21 0.65 -8.75
N PRO A 73 3.44 -0.14 -9.53
CA PRO A 73 3.31 0.10 -10.97
C PRO A 73 2.58 1.42 -11.23
N GLU A 74 2.84 2.04 -12.39
CA GLU A 74 2.24 3.33 -12.78
C GLU A 74 0.71 3.32 -12.69
N ALA A 75 0.08 2.21 -13.09
CA ALA A 75 -1.36 2.02 -12.97
C ALA A 75 -1.87 2.19 -11.53
N LEU A 76 -1.13 1.69 -10.54
CA LEU A 76 -1.49 1.83 -9.12
C LEU A 76 -1.30 3.26 -8.64
N SER A 77 -0.21 3.92 -9.07
CA SER A 77 0.03 5.33 -8.75
C SER A 77 -1.07 6.21 -9.34
N ASN A 78 -1.45 6.00 -10.61
CA ASN A 78 -2.52 6.75 -11.26
C ASN A 78 -3.85 6.56 -10.53
N LEU A 79 -4.19 5.33 -10.13
CA LEU A 79 -5.40 5.09 -9.32
C LEU A 79 -5.33 5.84 -7.98
N ALA A 80 -4.20 5.78 -7.27
CA ALA A 80 -4.05 6.47 -6.00
C ALA A 80 -4.17 8.00 -6.12
N THR A 81 -3.65 8.59 -7.19
CA THR A 81 -3.81 10.01 -7.52
C THR A 81 -5.26 10.35 -7.88
N LEU A 82 -5.91 9.54 -8.72
CA LEU A 82 -7.33 9.71 -9.07
C LEU A 82 -8.26 9.64 -7.84
N TYR A 83 -7.92 8.80 -6.86
CA TYR A 83 -8.65 8.68 -5.61
C TYR A 83 -8.18 9.69 -4.53
N GLY A 84 -7.12 10.46 -4.78
CA GLY A 84 -6.56 11.43 -3.83
C GLY A 84 -5.95 10.81 -2.56
N VAL A 85 -5.49 9.55 -2.64
CA VAL A 85 -4.99 8.77 -1.49
C VAL A 85 -3.48 8.49 -1.54
N GLU A 86 -2.77 9.07 -2.50
CA GLU A 86 -1.31 8.98 -2.64
C GLU A 86 -0.55 9.40 -1.36
N SER A 87 -0.99 10.49 -0.72
CA SER A 87 -0.44 11.04 0.52
C SER A 87 -0.75 10.16 1.72
N LEU A 88 -1.89 9.47 1.69
CA LEU A 88 -2.23 8.50 2.72
C LEU A 88 -1.25 7.35 2.62
N LEU A 89 -1.16 6.69 1.46
CA LEU A 89 -0.38 5.49 1.18
C LEU A 89 1.13 5.61 1.43
N ALA A 90 1.64 6.83 1.70
CA ALA A 90 3.05 7.10 1.91
C ALA A 90 3.92 6.47 0.81
N MET A 91 3.35 6.30 -0.39
CA MET A 91 4.13 6.06 -1.59
C MET A 91 4.97 7.29 -1.70
N ALA A 92 6.25 7.17 -1.35
CA ALA A 92 7.17 8.28 -1.43
C ALA A 92 7.04 8.82 -2.85
N PRO A 93 6.47 10.03 -3.05
CA PRO A 93 6.54 10.61 -4.36
C PRO A 93 8.04 10.82 -4.60
N ALA A 94 8.55 10.36 -5.74
CA ALA A 94 9.76 10.94 -6.27
C ALA A 94 9.46 12.43 -6.53
N ALA A 95 9.62 13.26 -5.49
CA ALA A 95 9.40 14.71 -5.45
C ALA A 95 8.08 15.22 -6.05
N ALA A 96 7.05 15.37 -5.22
CA ALA A 96 5.92 16.26 -5.54
C ALA A 96 5.87 17.41 -4.52
N THR A 97 6.67 18.45 -4.77
CA THR A 97 6.46 19.79 -4.20
C THR A 97 5.19 20.38 -4.80
N HIS A 98 4.05 20.21 -4.12
CA HIS A 98 2.84 21.00 -4.39
C HIS A 98 2.72 22.12 -3.34
N PRO A 99 3.03 23.38 -3.66
CA PRO A 99 2.77 24.50 -2.77
C PRO A 99 1.26 24.77 -2.73
N HIS A 100 0.66 24.59 -1.56
CA HIS A 100 -0.73 24.96 -1.29
C HIS A 100 -0.85 26.48 -1.24
N VAL A 101 -1.17 27.12 -2.37
CA VAL A 101 -1.58 28.53 -2.39
C VAL A 101 -3.04 28.60 -1.96
N ARG A 102 -3.27 29.31 -0.85
CA ARG A 102 -4.58 29.63 -0.30
C ARG A 102 -4.96 31.01 -0.84
N HIS A 103 -6.11 31.13 -1.49
CA HIS A 103 -6.65 32.43 -1.92
C HIS A 103 -8.14 32.54 -1.59
#